data_AF-A0A8S3ST20-F1
#
_entry.id   AF-A0A8S3ST20-F1
#
_cell.length_a   1.000
_cell.length_b   1.000
_cell.length_c   1.000
_cell.angle_alpha   90.00
_cell.angle_beta   90.00
_cell.angle_gamma   90.00
#
_symmetry.space_group_name_H-M   'P 1'
#
loop_
_entity.id
_entity.type
_entity.pdbx_description
1 polymer ?
#
loop_
_entity_poly.entity_id
_entity_poly.type
_entity_poly.pdbx_seq_one_letter_code
_entity_poly.pdbx_strand_id
1 'polypeptide(L)'
;MDSSQNTDSSFDLTSKQPYKKSNKKQNKQQKASNSVDYSEQGNISAQMTPDNFIQNQKQQSSTPYPYPYPPPFSGPQPVHFSQYTPPVADSSILSHIMYSISSIDSRLSKLESMDKKLDKFDGLCEAVDSLFTRVKTSESDVKKLTSQVSELNNTCDSFNIKLDELNAEKDNLWIAQASGGSGSPGKGSKLKKEIAEIHKQNSELKSTVSDLQYEATKNNLIFYGIVDMPGEDVQNLLSGFVRYEMDVKTNINFRSVRRMNSKFKPRPIITQLFDNFKQRGSEV
;
A
#
# COMPACT_ATOMS: atom_id res chain seq x y z
N MET A 1 -22.79 43.34 -71.64
CA MET A 1 -23.87 43.03 -70.69
C MET A 1 -23.50 41.70 -70.06
N ASP A 2 -22.48 41.70 -69.21
CA ASP A 2 -22.55 42.06 -67.77
C ASP A 2 -22.96 40.80 -66.99
N SER A 3 -22.29 40.33 -65.93
CA SER A 3 -21.15 40.82 -65.18
C SER A 3 -20.59 39.67 -64.34
N SER A 4 -19.27 39.67 -64.19
CA SER A 4 -18.45 39.31 -63.02
C SER A 4 -19.16 38.84 -61.74
N GLN A 5 -18.61 37.83 -61.06
CA GLN A 5 -17.87 38.06 -59.82
C GLN A 5 -17.02 36.86 -59.38
N ASN A 6 -15.81 37.24 -58.99
CA ASN A 6 -14.65 36.49 -58.58
C ASN A 6 -14.46 36.79 -57.09
N THR A 7 -14.22 35.80 -56.24
CA THR A 7 -13.69 36.04 -54.88
C THR A 7 -12.71 34.95 -54.48
N ASP A 8 -11.43 35.32 -54.64
CA ASP A 8 -10.29 34.79 -53.89
C ASP A 8 -10.51 34.95 -52.37
N SER A 9 -10.17 33.93 -51.59
CA SER A 9 -9.79 34.11 -50.19
C SER A 9 -8.54 33.28 -49.87
N SER A 10 -7.41 33.95 -50.07
CA SER A 10 -6.10 33.61 -49.51
C SER A 10 -6.16 33.76 -47.98
N PHE A 11 -5.80 32.70 -47.25
CA PHE A 11 -5.50 32.77 -45.82
C PHE A 11 -4.08 32.27 -45.59
N ASP A 12 -3.15 33.24 -45.51
CA ASP A 12 -1.78 33.08 -45.07
C ASP A 12 -1.74 33.20 -43.54
N LEU A 13 -1.24 32.16 -42.87
CA LEU A 13 -0.97 32.13 -41.43
C LEU A 13 0.48 31.68 -41.20
N THR A 14 1.43 32.47 -41.71
CA THR A 14 2.83 32.44 -41.29
C THR A 14 3.10 33.49 -40.22
N SER A 15 2.97 33.11 -38.94
CA SER A 15 3.57 33.85 -37.82
C SER A 15 3.71 32.94 -36.59
N LYS A 16 4.83 32.21 -36.51
CA LYS A 16 5.28 31.58 -35.27
C LYS A 16 6.48 32.36 -34.74
N GLN A 17 6.22 33.18 -33.73
CA GLN A 17 7.21 33.84 -32.88
C GLN A 17 8.10 32.80 -32.18
N PRO A 18 9.42 33.04 -32.03
CA PRO A 18 10.31 32.11 -31.32
C PRO A 18 10.16 32.23 -29.80
N TYR A 19 9.86 31.09 -29.15
CA TYR A 19 9.90 30.95 -27.70
C TYR A 19 11.34 31.12 -27.17
N LYS A 20 11.56 32.12 -26.32
CA LYS A 20 12.80 32.31 -25.55
C LYS A 20 12.86 31.28 -24.41
N LYS A 21 13.82 30.35 -24.45
CA LYS A 21 14.18 29.50 -23.30
C LYS A 21 15.01 30.31 -22.31
N SER A 22 14.46 30.59 -21.13
CA SER A 22 15.22 31.15 -20.00
C SER A 22 16.01 30.06 -19.30
N ASN A 23 17.34 30.10 -19.42
CA ASN A 23 18.25 29.29 -18.61
C ASN A 23 18.31 29.83 -17.18
N LYS A 24 17.67 29.13 -16.23
CA LYS A 24 17.89 29.37 -14.79
C LYS A 24 18.86 28.31 -14.27
N LYS A 25 20.16 28.61 -14.40
CA LYS A 25 21.21 27.97 -13.59
C LYS A 25 20.96 28.35 -12.14
N GLN A 26 20.55 27.40 -11.30
CA GLN A 26 20.68 27.53 -9.86
C GLN A 26 21.92 26.78 -9.39
N ASN A 27 22.76 27.59 -8.77
CA ASN A 27 23.99 27.30 -8.07
C ASN A 27 23.63 26.94 -6.61
N LYS A 28 24.16 25.84 -6.09
CA LYS A 28 24.42 25.64 -4.64
C LYS A 28 25.34 24.43 -4.46
N GLN A 29 26.64 24.69 -4.25
CA GLN A 29 27.32 24.53 -2.96
C GLN A 29 27.28 23.07 -2.49
N GLN A 30 28.28 22.25 -2.83
CA GLN A 30 29.54 22.13 -2.07
C GLN A 30 29.33 22.39 -0.56
N LYS A 31 29.08 21.31 0.18
CA LYS A 31 29.39 21.22 1.61
C LYS A 31 29.88 19.81 1.93
N ALA A 32 31.11 19.81 2.45
CA ALA A 32 31.67 18.91 3.45
C ALA A 32 31.76 17.41 3.10
N SER A 33 32.97 17.06 2.65
CA SER A 33 33.79 16.04 3.29
C SER A 33 33.58 15.97 4.81
N ASN A 34 33.26 14.79 5.32
CA ASN A 34 33.90 14.22 6.50
C ASN A 34 33.71 12.71 6.47
N SER A 35 34.78 12.03 6.05
CA SER A 35 34.99 10.62 6.32
C SER A 35 35.36 10.46 7.78
N VAL A 36 34.61 9.65 8.52
CA VAL A 36 35.16 8.89 9.65
C VAL A 36 34.55 7.50 9.55
N ASP A 37 35.38 6.63 8.99
CA ASP A 37 35.28 5.18 9.10
C ASP A 37 36.07 4.80 10.37
N TYR A 38 35.40 4.18 11.34
CA TYR A 38 36.03 3.25 12.28
C TYR A 38 34.95 2.26 12.76
N SER A 39 35.02 1.08 12.16
CA SER A 39 34.84 -0.23 12.76
C SER A 39 34.70 -0.27 14.29
N GLU A 40 33.66 -0.94 14.78
CA GLU A 40 33.80 -1.77 15.96
C GLU A 40 32.99 -3.06 15.83
N GLN A 41 33.72 -4.14 16.09
CA GLN A 41 33.29 -5.53 16.09
C GLN A 41 32.36 -5.78 17.29
N GLY A 42 31.31 -6.56 17.08
CA GLY A 42 30.39 -6.96 18.14
C GLY A 42 29.62 -8.21 17.75
N ASN A 43 30.36 -9.28 17.52
CA ASN A 43 29.85 -10.61 17.22
C ASN A 43 29.31 -11.25 18.51
N ILE A 44 27.99 -11.38 18.67
CA ILE A 44 27.44 -12.29 19.68
C ILE A 44 26.22 -13.03 19.11
N SER A 45 26.49 -14.27 18.72
CA SER A 45 25.52 -15.32 18.51
C SER A 45 25.03 -15.82 19.86
N ALA A 46 23.71 -15.88 20.07
CA ALA A 46 23.11 -16.77 21.05
C ALA A 46 21.66 -17.08 20.65
N GLN A 47 21.51 -18.20 19.96
CA GLN A 47 20.29 -19.00 19.99
C GLN A 47 20.01 -19.40 21.44
N MET A 48 18.78 -19.21 21.92
CA MET A 48 18.20 -20.08 22.95
C MET A 48 16.68 -19.89 23.07
N THR A 49 15.96 -20.91 22.65
CA THR A 49 14.68 -21.39 23.21
C THR A 49 14.84 -22.92 23.33
N PRO A 50 13.96 -23.67 24.00
CA PRO A 50 12.90 -23.34 24.97
C PRO A 50 13.05 -24.14 26.29
N ASP A 51 12.34 -23.78 27.37
CA ASP A 51 11.59 -24.77 28.19
C ASP A 51 10.91 -24.20 29.45
N ASN A 52 9.61 -24.51 29.54
CA ASN A 52 8.89 -25.05 30.70
C ASN A 52 9.23 -24.58 32.11
N PHE A 53 8.38 -23.73 32.71
CA PHE A 53 8.17 -23.75 34.16
C PHE A 53 6.68 -23.52 34.55
N ILE A 54 6.10 -24.60 35.09
CA ILE A 54 5.01 -24.70 36.08
C ILE A 54 3.55 -24.61 35.61
N GLN A 55 3.07 -25.80 35.27
CA GLN A 55 1.73 -26.31 35.50
C GLN A 55 1.63 -26.85 36.95
N ASN A 56 0.46 -26.68 37.58
CA ASN A 56 -0.10 -27.36 38.79
C ASN A 56 -0.36 -26.47 40.01
N GLN A 57 -1.63 -26.07 40.18
CA GLN A 57 -2.30 -26.25 41.47
C GLN A 57 -3.59 -27.05 41.25
N LYS A 58 -3.48 -28.35 41.55
CA LYS A 58 -4.60 -29.25 41.77
C LYS A 58 -5.17 -29.01 43.16
N GLN A 59 -6.49 -28.83 43.18
CA GLN A 59 -7.44 -29.44 44.11
C GLN A 59 -6.84 -30.08 45.38
N GLN A 60 -7.10 -29.46 46.53
CA GLN A 60 -7.07 -30.15 47.83
C GLN A 60 -8.46 -30.05 48.45
N SER A 61 -9.21 -31.14 48.29
CA SER A 61 -10.31 -31.54 49.15
C SER A 61 -9.75 -32.00 50.49
N SER A 62 -10.12 -31.34 51.59
CA SER A 62 -9.86 -31.82 52.95
C SER A 62 -11.18 -32.19 53.63
N THR A 63 -11.12 -33.35 54.25
CA THR A 63 -12.17 -34.18 54.86
C THR A 63 -12.73 -33.60 56.16
N PRO A 64 -13.98 -33.92 56.54
CA PRO A 64 -14.55 -33.54 57.83
C PRO A 64 -14.08 -34.50 58.93
N TYR A 65 -13.37 -33.97 59.93
CA TYR A 65 -13.09 -34.70 61.17
C TYR A 65 -14.27 -34.58 62.14
N PRO A 66 -14.77 -35.70 62.72
CA PRO A 66 -15.79 -35.67 63.76
C PRO A 66 -15.12 -35.42 65.11
N TYR A 67 -15.41 -34.27 65.73
CA TYR A 67 -15.07 -34.04 67.14
C TYR A 67 -16.12 -34.70 68.04
N PRO A 68 -15.73 -35.50 69.05
CA PRO A 68 -16.64 -36.05 70.03
C PRO A 68 -17.15 -34.96 70.99
N TYR A 69 -18.45 -34.97 71.26
CA TYR A 69 -19.11 -34.08 72.22
C TYR A 69 -18.51 -34.25 73.64
N PRO A 70 -18.14 -33.16 74.34
CA PRO A 70 -17.87 -33.22 75.76
C PRO A 70 -19.18 -33.38 76.57
N PRO A 71 -19.13 -34.06 77.73
CA PRO A 71 -20.30 -34.30 78.58
C PRO A 71 -20.85 -33.00 79.21
N PRO A 72 -22.14 -32.99 79.62
CA PRO A 72 -22.78 -31.81 80.18
C PRO A 72 -22.16 -31.45 81.54
N PHE A 73 -21.42 -30.34 81.56
CA PHE A 73 -20.90 -29.74 82.78
C PHE A 73 -22.07 -29.18 83.59
N SER A 74 -22.34 -29.80 84.73
CA SER A 74 -23.27 -29.30 85.75
C SER A 74 -22.50 -28.33 86.65
N GLY A 75 -22.44 -27.06 86.24
CA GLY A 75 -21.76 -25.98 86.96
C GLY A 75 -22.74 -24.89 87.44
N PRO A 76 -22.34 -24.04 88.40
CA PRO A 76 -23.24 -23.17 89.16
C PRO A 76 -23.90 -22.06 88.33
N GLN A 77 -25.07 -21.64 88.83
CA GLN A 77 -25.98 -20.59 88.36
C GLN A 77 -25.31 -19.33 87.76
N PRO A 78 -25.96 -18.68 86.77
CA PRO A 78 -25.41 -17.56 86.02
C PRO A 78 -25.21 -16.35 86.93
N VAL A 79 -23.95 -15.93 87.12
CA VAL A 79 -23.65 -14.58 87.55
C VAL A 79 -24.05 -13.63 86.42
N HIS A 80 -24.95 -12.70 86.73
CA HIS A 80 -25.35 -11.60 85.85
C HIS A 80 -24.10 -10.91 85.29
N PHE A 81 -23.73 -11.23 84.05
CA PHE A 81 -22.77 -10.43 83.30
C PHE A 81 -23.42 -9.05 83.12
N SER A 82 -22.86 -8.07 83.83
CA SER A 82 -23.16 -6.66 83.61
C SER A 82 -23.02 -6.38 82.12
N GLN A 83 -24.05 -5.77 81.54
CA GLN A 83 -24.16 -5.49 80.11
C GLN A 83 -22.93 -4.71 79.65
N TYR A 84 -21.93 -5.42 79.12
CA TYR A 84 -20.81 -4.81 78.45
C TYR A 84 -21.36 -4.30 77.12
N THR A 85 -21.89 -3.08 77.11
CA THR A 85 -22.09 -2.36 75.85
C THR A 85 -20.68 -2.02 75.36
N PRO A 86 -20.19 -2.64 74.27
CA PRO A 86 -18.89 -2.28 73.73
C PRO A 86 -18.86 -0.77 73.45
N PRO A 87 -17.71 -0.11 73.63
CA PRO A 87 -17.59 1.32 73.34
C PRO A 87 -18.04 1.55 71.90
N VAL A 88 -19.11 2.32 71.73
CA VAL A 88 -19.65 2.67 70.41
C VAL A 88 -18.54 3.42 69.69
N ALA A 89 -17.91 2.77 68.71
CA ALA A 89 -16.88 3.41 67.90
C ALA A 89 -17.45 4.71 67.34
N ASP A 90 -16.72 5.79 67.53
CA ASP A 90 -17.17 7.15 67.20
C ASP A 90 -17.59 7.20 65.73
N SER A 91 -18.89 7.38 65.45
CA SER A 91 -19.46 7.28 64.09
C SER A 91 -18.80 8.23 63.08
N SER A 92 -18.15 9.29 63.58
CA SER A 92 -17.36 10.26 62.82
C SER A 92 -16.05 9.67 62.27
N ILE A 93 -15.37 8.81 63.03
CA ILE A 93 -14.12 8.17 62.58
C ILE A 93 -14.43 7.20 61.44
N LEU A 94 -15.50 6.42 61.58
CA LEU A 94 -15.91 5.47 60.55
C LEU A 94 -16.32 6.16 59.24
N SER A 95 -17.04 7.29 59.31
CA SER A 95 -17.43 8.04 58.10
C SER A 95 -16.22 8.62 57.37
N HIS A 96 -15.22 9.11 58.10
CA HIS A 96 -13.99 9.62 57.50
C HIS A 96 -13.17 8.52 56.83
N ILE A 97 -13.10 7.33 57.44
CA ILE A 97 -12.45 6.16 56.85
C ILE A 97 -13.17 5.76 55.55
N MET A 98 -14.49 5.65 55.57
CA MET A 98 -15.28 5.30 54.37
C MET A 98 -15.11 6.31 53.23
N TYR A 99 -15.06 7.60 53.55
CA TYR A 99 -14.77 8.64 52.56
C TYR A 99 -13.36 8.49 51.96
N SER A 100 -12.36 8.23 52.80
CA SER A 100 -10.98 8.03 52.36
C SER A 100 -10.84 6.80 51.45
N ILE A 101 -11.52 5.70 51.79
CA ILE A 101 -11.56 4.48 50.95
C ILE A 101 -12.19 4.80 49.59
N SER A 102 -13.35 5.45 49.57
CA SER A 102 -14.03 5.82 48.32
C SER A 102 -13.16 6.71 47.43
N SER A 103 -12.41 7.64 48.03
CA SER A 103 -11.45 8.49 47.34
C SER A 103 -10.27 7.69 46.76
N ILE A 104 -9.75 6.73 47.52
CA ILE A 104 -8.68 5.82 47.07
C ILE A 104 -9.16 4.97 45.89
N ASP A 105 -10.36 4.39 45.96
CA ASP A 105 -10.92 3.55 44.89
C ASP A 105 -11.10 4.33 43.58
N SER A 106 -11.56 5.59 43.68
CA SER A 106 -11.67 6.49 42.53
C SER A 106 -10.30 6.78 41.89
N ARG A 107 -9.28 7.02 42.71
CA ARG A 107 -7.91 7.23 42.24
C ARG A 107 -7.32 5.96 41.63
N LEU A 108 -7.57 4.80 42.22
CA LEU A 108 -7.13 3.50 41.71
C LEU A 108 -7.72 3.23 40.33
N SER A 109 -9.03 3.44 40.17
CA SER A 109 -9.72 3.32 38.87
C SER A 109 -9.10 4.22 37.80
N LYS A 110 -8.69 5.44 38.17
CA LYS A 110 -7.99 6.36 37.26
C LYS A 110 -6.59 5.85 36.90
N LEU A 111 -5.86 5.28 37.85
CA LEU A 111 -4.53 4.70 37.60
C LEU A 111 -4.62 3.50 36.64
N GLU A 112 -5.56 2.59 36.83
CA GLU A 112 -5.80 1.48 35.90
C GLU A 112 -6.16 1.96 34.48
N SER A 113 -6.89 3.07 34.37
CA SER A 113 -7.19 3.71 33.09
C SER A 113 -5.94 4.32 32.44
N MET A 114 -5.03 4.88 33.24
CA MET A 114 -3.75 5.40 32.75
C MET A 114 -2.81 4.28 32.30
N ASP A 115 -2.78 3.17 33.02
CA ASP A 115 -1.97 1.99 32.69
C ASP A 115 -2.35 1.45 31.29
N LYS A 116 -3.65 1.28 31.02
CA LYS A 116 -4.16 0.92 29.69
C LYS A 116 -3.81 1.92 28.58
N LYS A 117 -3.55 3.18 28.91
CA LYS A 117 -3.09 4.18 27.93
C LYS A 117 -1.60 4.08 27.67
N LEU A 118 -0.81 3.66 28.65
CA LEU A 118 0.62 3.38 28.48
C LEU A 118 0.82 2.18 27.56
N ASP A 119 0.04 1.11 27.70
CA ASP A 119 0.09 -0.03 26.77
C ASP A 119 -0.14 0.39 25.31
N LYS A 120 -1.08 1.34 25.09
CA LYS A 120 -1.33 1.90 23.76
C LYS A 120 -0.17 2.75 23.27
N PHE A 121 0.54 3.42 24.17
CA PHE A 121 1.72 4.21 23.83
C PHE A 121 2.87 3.30 23.38
N ASP A 122 3.08 2.18 24.06
CA ASP A 122 4.08 1.18 23.65
C ASP A 122 3.78 0.61 22.27
N GLY A 123 2.51 0.27 21.99
CA GLY A 123 2.08 -0.16 20.65
C GLY A 123 2.28 0.92 19.57
N LEU A 124 2.16 2.20 19.92
CA LEU A 124 2.49 3.29 19.00
C LEU A 124 4.00 3.41 18.76
N CYS A 125 4.83 3.22 19.78
CA CYS A 125 6.29 3.18 19.62
C CYS A 125 6.72 2.07 18.65
N GLU A 126 6.19 0.86 18.81
CA GLU A 126 6.46 -0.26 17.89
C GLU A 126 6.02 0.06 16.45
N ALA A 127 4.85 0.66 16.28
CA ALA A 127 4.34 1.07 14.97
C ALA A 127 5.24 2.15 14.32
N VAL A 128 5.76 3.09 15.12
CA VAL A 128 6.68 4.13 14.66
C VAL A 128 8.01 3.54 14.22
N ASP A 129 8.57 2.58 14.96
CA ASP A 129 9.82 1.90 14.59
C ASP A 129 9.64 1.08 13.30
N SER A 130 8.49 0.40 13.17
CA SER A 130 8.13 -0.30 11.93
C SER A 130 8.01 0.68 10.74
N LEU A 131 7.41 1.86 10.95
CA LEU A 131 7.33 2.87 9.90
C LEU A 131 8.71 3.42 9.53
N PHE A 132 9.57 3.68 10.52
CA PHE A 132 10.93 4.19 10.30
C PHE A 132 11.76 3.22 9.45
N THR A 133 11.72 1.93 9.76
CA THR A 133 12.41 0.90 8.98
C THR A 133 11.90 0.84 7.54
N ARG A 134 10.57 0.87 7.32
CA ARG A 134 9.97 0.90 5.98
C ARG A 134 10.36 2.15 5.18
N VAL A 135 10.42 3.32 5.82
CA VAL A 135 10.88 4.57 5.19
C VAL A 135 12.33 4.43 4.76
N LYS A 136 13.20 3.87 5.61
CA LYS A 136 14.62 3.62 5.26
C LYS A 136 14.78 2.69 4.07
N THR A 137 13.99 1.62 3.99
CA THR A 137 13.98 0.73 2.82
C THR A 137 13.52 1.49 1.57
N SER A 138 12.43 2.24 1.66
CA SER A 138 11.92 3.03 0.53
C SER A 138 12.92 4.09 0.05
N GLU A 139 13.64 4.76 0.96
CA GLU A 139 14.71 5.71 0.62
C GLU A 139 15.84 5.03 -0.17
N SER A 140 16.21 3.80 0.20
CA SER A 140 17.21 3.01 -0.50
C SER A 140 16.74 2.62 -1.91
N ASP A 141 15.50 2.19 -2.05
CA ASP A 141 14.92 1.83 -3.34
C ASP A 141 14.82 3.02 -4.28
N VAL A 142 14.42 4.20 -3.79
CA VAL A 142 14.39 5.44 -4.57
C VAL A 142 15.78 5.82 -5.07
N LYS A 143 16.83 5.67 -4.24
CA LYS A 143 18.22 5.93 -4.67
C LYS A 143 18.63 4.98 -5.79
N LYS A 144 18.34 3.69 -5.65
CA LYS A 144 18.64 2.68 -6.68
C LYS A 144 17.92 2.97 -8.00
N LEU A 145 16.62 3.29 -7.95
CA LEU A 145 15.85 3.65 -9.13
C LEU A 145 16.39 4.93 -9.79
N THR A 146 16.80 5.91 -9.00
CA THR A 146 17.39 7.15 -9.51
C THR A 146 18.67 6.86 -10.30
N SER A 147 19.54 5.98 -9.80
CA SER A 147 20.74 5.53 -10.52
C SER A 147 20.40 4.81 -11.83
N GLN A 148 19.43 3.89 -11.81
CA GLN A 148 19.00 3.17 -13.01
C GLN A 148 18.41 4.09 -14.09
N VAL A 149 17.63 5.11 -13.69
CA VAL A 149 17.10 6.11 -14.62
C VAL A 149 18.23 6.93 -15.25
N SER A 150 19.26 7.29 -14.47
CA SER A 150 20.44 7.98 -14.99
C SER A 150 21.19 7.14 -16.04
N GLU A 151 21.39 5.85 -15.75
CA GLU A 151 22.00 4.91 -16.69
C GLU A 151 21.18 4.78 -17.98
N LEU A 152 19.86 4.62 -17.87
CA LEU A 152 18.97 4.55 -19.02
C LEU A 152 19.03 5.82 -19.87
N ASN A 153 19.05 7.00 -19.26
CA ASN A 153 19.20 8.25 -20.01
C ASN A 153 20.51 8.30 -20.78
N ASN A 154 21.62 7.89 -20.17
CA ASN A 154 22.92 7.84 -20.86
C ASN A 154 22.90 6.86 -22.05
N THR A 155 22.22 5.72 -21.91
CA THR A 155 22.06 4.77 -23.04
C THR A 155 21.19 5.33 -24.15
N CYS A 156 20.12 6.06 -23.81
CA CYS A 156 19.26 6.73 -24.77
C CYS A 156 20.02 7.80 -25.56
N ASP A 157 20.81 8.63 -24.87
CA ASP A 157 21.67 9.63 -25.50
C ASP A 157 22.68 8.98 -26.46
N SER A 158 23.28 7.85 -26.06
CA SER A 158 24.16 7.08 -26.95
C SER A 158 23.44 6.54 -28.19
N PHE A 159 22.19 6.07 -28.05
CA PHE A 159 21.40 5.64 -29.20
C PHE A 159 21.00 6.78 -30.13
N ASN A 160 20.68 7.96 -29.58
CA ASN A 160 20.38 9.14 -30.38
C ASN A 160 21.59 9.56 -31.22
N ILE A 161 22.80 9.56 -30.64
CA ILE A 161 24.04 9.83 -31.39
C ILE A 161 24.22 8.84 -32.55
N LYS A 162 24.04 7.54 -32.29
CA LYS A 162 24.14 6.51 -33.35
C LYS A 162 23.06 6.67 -34.43
N LEU A 163 21.86 7.10 -34.06
CA LEU A 163 20.78 7.35 -35.01
C LEU A 163 21.12 8.53 -35.93
N ASP A 164 21.71 9.60 -35.37
CA ASP A 164 22.18 10.75 -36.13
C ASP A 164 23.31 10.36 -37.09
N GLU A 165 24.27 9.55 -36.63
CA GLU A 165 25.35 8.99 -37.47
C GLU A 165 24.79 8.17 -38.65
N LEU A 166 23.86 7.24 -38.37
CA LEU A 166 23.23 6.43 -39.41
C LEU A 166 22.40 7.26 -40.39
N ASN A 167 21.74 8.32 -39.92
CA ASN A 167 21.01 9.22 -40.80
C ASN A 167 21.96 10.00 -41.71
N ALA A 168 23.10 10.47 -41.20
CA ALA A 168 24.12 11.11 -42.01
C ALA A 168 24.72 10.15 -43.05
N GLU A 169 24.99 8.89 -42.67
CA GLU A 169 25.46 7.87 -43.61
C GLU A 169 24.43 7.57 -44.70
N LYS A 170 23.15 7.41 -44.33
CA LYS A 170 22.04 7.22 -45.26
C LYS A 170 21.94 8.38 -46.26
N ASP A 171 22.09 9.62 -45.80
CA ASP A 171 22.03 10.80 -46.66
C ASP A 171 23.23 10.86 -47.62
N ASN A 172 24.44 10.50 -47.15
CA ASN A 172 25.63 10.37 -47.99
C ASN A 172 25.47 9.30 -49.08
N LEU A 173 24.93 8.13 -48.73
CA LEU A 173 24.64 7.06 -49.69
C LEU A 173 23.59 7.49 -50.72
N TRP A 174 22.58 8.25 -50.29
CA TRP A 174 21.57 8.79 -51.21
C TRP A 174 22.18 9.76 -52.22
N ILE A 175 23.09 10.64 -51.79
CA ILE A 175 23.81 11.56 -52.68
C ILE A 175 24.69 10.77 -53.66
N ALA A 176 25.42 9.75 -53.19
CA ALA A 176 26.26 8.89 -54.03
C ALA A 176 25.45 8.08 -55.05
N GLN A 177 24.27 7.60 -54.67
CA GLN A 177 23.37 6.87 -55.56
C GLN A 177 22.72 7.78 -56.60
N ALA A 178 22.42 9.04 -56.23
CA ALA A 178 21.91 10.05 -57.15
C ALA A 178 22.95 10.50 -58.18
N SER A 179 24.26 10.44 -57.85
CA SER A 179 25.36 10.80 -58.76
C SER A 179 25.90 9.64 -59.59
N GLY A 180 25.63 8.37 -59.22
CA GLY A 180 26.31 7.19 -59.77
C GLY A 180 25.56 6.29 -60.76
N GLY A 181 24.26 6.49 -61.08
CA GLY A 181 23.59 5.54 -61.99
C GLY A 181 22.21 5.93 -62.51
N SER A 182 22.03 5.75 -63.81
CA SER A 182 20.83 5.96 -64.65
C SER A 182 19.62 5.06 -64.33
N GLY A 183 19.35 4.78 -63.06
CA GLY A 183 18.16 4.04 -62.63
C GLY A 183 16.93 4.95 -62.54
N SER A 184 15.96 4.75 -63.43
CA SER A 184 14.70 5.51 -63.54
C SER A 184 14.13 5.99 -62.17
N PRO A 185 14.05 7.32 -61.91
CA PRO A 185 13.61 7.90 -60.63
C PRO A 185 12.13 7.64 -60.26
N GLY A 186 11.36 6.96 -61.14
CA GLY A 186 9.92 6.74 -60.98
C GLY A 186 9.51 5.57 -60.10
N LYS A 187 10.35 4.52 -59.94
CA LYS A 187 9.97 3.32 -59.16
C LYS A 187 10.34 3.44 -57.68
N GLY A 188 11.54 3.97 -57.36
CA GLY A 188 11.97 4.18 -55.98
C GLY A 188 11.15 5.25 -55.24
N SER A 189 10.68 6.27 -55.96
CA SER A 189 9.81 7.31 -55.38
C SER A 189 8.39 6.79 -55.06
N LYS A 190 7.84 5.88 -55.88
CA LYS A 190 6.57 5.20 -55.59
C LYS A 190 6.66 4.30 -54.37
N LEU A 191 7.68 3.45 -54.31
CA LEU A 191 7.91 2.57 -53.15
C LEU A 191 8.12 3.36 -51.85
N LYS A 192 8.85 4.48 -51.89
CA LYS A 192 9.02 5.36 -50.72
C LYS A 192 7.70 5.95 -50.22
N LYS A 193 6.83 6.41 -51.14
CA LYS A 193 5.50 6.93 -50.78
C LYS A 193 4.62 5.83 -50.17
N GLU A 194 4.64 4.64 -50.74
CA GLU A 194 3.89 3.48 -50.25
C GLU A 194 4.38 3.04 -48.86
N ILE A 195 5.69 2.98 -48.64
CA ILE A 195 6.28 2.67 -47.33
C ILE A 195 5.89 3.72 -46.28
N ALA A 196 5.97 5.00 -46.61
CA ALA A 196 5.57 6.08 -45.71
C ALA A 196 4.08 6.01 -45.34
N GLU A 197 3.21 5.72 -46.32
CA GLU A 197 1.77 5.55 -46.10
C GLU A 197 1.48 4.32 -45.23
N ILE A 198 2.13 3.18 -45.48
CA ILE A 198 2.00 1.98 -44.64
C ILE A 198 2.45 2.26 -43.20
N HIS A 199 3.55 3.00 -42.99
CA HIS A 199 3.98 3.39 -41.64
C HIS A 199 2.96 4.27 -40.93
N LYS A 200 2.37 5.22 -41.66
CA LYS A 200 1.30 6.07 -41.13
C LYS A 200 0.09 5.24 -40.73
N GLN A 201 -0.41 4.38 -41.61
CA GLN A 201 -1.53 3.48 -41.32
C GLN A 201 -1.24 2.54 -40.14
N ASN A 202 -0.04 1.98 -40.06
CA ASN A 202 0.37 1.15 -38.93
C ASN A 202 0.39 1.93 -37.60
N SER A 203 0.78 3.21 -37.64
CA SER A 203 0.77 4.06 -36.45
C SER A 203 -0.66 4.39 -36.00
N GLU A 204 -1.56 4.67 -36.93
CA GLU A 204 -2.99 4.92 -36.68
C GLU A 204 -3.67 3.66 -36.12
N LEU A 205 -3.47 2.51 -36.78
CA LEU A 205 -3.98 1.21 -36.32
C LEU A 205 -3.48 0.87 -34.91
N LYS A 206 -2.21 1.13 -34.61
CA LYS A 206 -1.66 0.90 -33.27
C LYS A 206 -2.33 1.79 -32.22
N SER A 207 -2.64 3.04 -32.56
CA SER A 207 -3.42 3.93 -31.69
C SER A 207 -4.82 3.36 -31.45
N THR A 208 -5.55 3.02 -32.52
CA THR A 208 -6.91 2.48 -32.43
C THR A 208 -6.96 1.18 -31.61
N VAL A 209 -5.99 0.28 -31.80
CA VAL A 209 -5.89 -0.96 -31.00
C VAL A 209 -5.66 -0.65 -29.53
N SER A 210 -4.83 0.35 -29.22
CA SER A 210 -4.58 0.75 -27.83
C SER A 210 -5.84 1.33 -27.18
N ASP A 211 -6.57 2.18 -27.89
CA ASP A 211 -7.82 2.77 -27.42
C ASP A 211 -8.90 1.70 -27.19
N LEU A 212 -9.03 0.75 -28.12
CA LEU A 212 -9.94 -0.37 -27.98
C LEU A 212 -9.56 -1.29 -26.82
N GLN A 213 -8.27 -1.54 -26.60
CA GLN A 213 -7.79 -2.32 -25.45
C GLN A 213 -8.09 -1.60 -24.13
N TYR A 214 -7.91 -0.28 -24.07
CA TYR A 214 -8.28 0.51 -22.92
C TYR A 214 -9.79 0.40 -22.64
N GLU A 215 -10.64 0.66 -23.62
CA GLU A 215 -12.10 0.56 -23.45
C GLU A 215 -12.56 -0.87 -23.08
N ALA A 216 -11.92 -1.91 -23.64
CA ALA A 216 -12.22 -3.30 -23.29
C ALA A 216 -11.78 -3.69 -21.87
N THR A 217 -10.80 -2.98 -21.29
CA THR A 217 -10.25 -3.32 -19.96
C THR A 217 -10.64 -2.35 -18.86
N LYS A 218 -11.16 -1.18 -19.20
CA LYS A 218 -11.52 -0.10 -18.27
C LYS A 218 -12.48 -0.53 -17.16
N ASN A 219 -13.40 -1.44 -17.46
CA ASN A 219 -14.40 -1.92 -16.50
C ASN A 219 -14.00 -3.26 -15.86
N ASN A 220 -12.76 -3.72 -16.06
CA ASN A 220 -12.27 -4.94 -15.46
C ASN A 220 -11.76 -4.65 -14.06
N LEU A 221 -12.28 -5.38 -13.07
CA LEU A 221 -11.72 -5.40 -11.72
C LEU A 221 -10.77 -6.59 -11.60
N ILE A 222 -9.62 -6.36 -10.97
CA ILE A 222 -8.61 -7.39 -10.75
C ILE A 222 -8.42 -7.58 -9.25
N PHE A 223 -8.65 -8.81 -8.78
CA PHE A 223 -8.49 -9.21 -7.40
C PHE A 223 -7.20 -10.02 -7.24
N TYR A 224 -6.36 -9.61 -6.29
CA TYR A 224 -5.11 -10.26 -5.94
C TYR A 224 -5.22 -10.95 -4.58
N GLY A 225 -4.35 -11.93 -4.31
CA GLY A 225 -4.23 -12.56 -2.99
C GLY A 225 -5.27 -13.63 -2.65
N ILE A 226 -6.28 -13.84 -3.50
CA ILE A 226 -7.26 -14.92 -3.30
C ILE A 226 -6.61 -16.27 -3.65
N VAL A 227 -6.53 -17.18 -2.68
CA VAL A 227 -5.85 -18.49 -2.83
C VAL A 227 -6.44 -19.30 -3.99
N ASP A 228 -5.58 -19.94 -4.81
CA ASP A 228 -5.98 -20.82 -5.91
C ASP A 228 -6.35 -22.21 -5.36
N MET A 229 -7.57 -22.68 -5.64
CA MET A 229 -7.99 -24.05 -5.35
C MET A 229 -8.27 -24.85 -6.64
N PRO A 230 -7.88 -26.14 -6.72
CA PRO A 230 -8.18 -26.97 -7.88
C PRO A 230 -9.69 -27.24 -7.99
N GLY A 231 -10.26 -27.02 -9.18
CA GLY A 231 -11.69 -27.21 -9.42
C GLY A 231 -12.59 -26.17 -8.76
N GLU A 232 -12.04 -25.03 -8.33
CA GLU A 232 -12.82 -23.98 -7.68
C GLU A 232 -13.84 -23.34 -8.62
N ASP A 233 -15.00 -23.02 -8.06
CA ASP A 233 -15.94 -22.10 -8.69
C ASP A 233 -15.50 -20.67 -8.36
N VAL A 234 -14.77 -20.06 -9.30
CA VAL A 234 -14.19 -18.71 -9.15
C VAL A 234 -15.29 -17.67 -8.89
N GLN A 235 -16.49 -17.85 -9.44
CA GLN A 235 -17.58 -16.90 -9.26
C GLN A 235 -18.16 -16.96 -7.86
N ASN A 236 -18.39 -18.17 -7.33
CA ASN A 236 -18.86 -18.34 -5.94
C ASN A 236 -17.79 -17.92 -4.93
N LEU A 237 -16.52 -18.23 -5.20
CA LEU A 237 -15.39 -17.78 -4.38
C LEU A 237 -15.32 -16.25 -4.31
N LEU A 238 -15.37 -15.59 -5.46
CA LEU A 238 -15.32 -14.13 -5.52
C LEU A 238 -16.55 -13.48 -4.87
N SER A 239 -17.74 -14.06 -5.07
CA SER A 239 -18.98 -13.60 -4.43
C SER A 239 -18.90 -13.67 -2.91
N GLY A 240 -18.35 -14.78 -2.38
CA GLY A 240 -18.09 -14.94 -0.95
C GLY A 240 -17.10 -13.91 -0.43
N PHE A 241 -15.96 -13.75 -1.13
CA PHE A 241 -14.94 -12.75 -0.78
C PHE A 241 -15.54 -11.34 -0.70
N VAL A 242 -16.29 -10.92 -1.72
CA VAL A 242 -16.87 -9.57 -1.76
C VAL A 242 -17.90 -9.36 -0.63
N ARG A 243 -18.70 -10.38 -0.34
CA ARG A 243 -19.74 -10.29 0.69
C ARG A 243 -19.17 -10.26 2.11
N TYR A 244 -18.20 -11.13 2.39
CA TYR A 244 -17.70 -11.34 3.75
C TYR A 244 -16.49 -10.45 4.06
N GLU A 245 -15.55 -10.33 3.13
CA GLU A 245 -14.30 -9.60 3.36
C GLU A 245 -14.47 -8.09 3.11
N MET A 246 -15.30 -7.71 2.14
CA MET A 246 -15.52 -6.30 1.79
C MET A 246 -16.84 -5.72 2.35
N ASP A 247 -17.58 -6.47 3.16
CA ASP A 247 -18.90 -6.11 3.73
C ASP A 247 -19.91 -5.55 2.69
N VAL A 248 -19.86 -6.03 1.45
CA VAL A 248 -20.82 -5.62 0.42
C VAL A 248 -22.09 -6.48 0.54
N LYS A 249 -23.14 -5.88 1.10
CA LYS A 249 -24.42 -6.56 1.38
C LYS A 249 -25.29 -6.79 0.15
N THR A 250 -25.04 -6.07 -0.94
CA THR A 250 -25.81 -6.20 -2.18
C THR A 250 -25.32 -7.40 -3.00
N ASN A 251 -26.26 -8.08 -3.67
CA ASN A 251 -25.90 -9.17 -4.56
C ASN A 251 -25.27 -8.58 -5.84
N ILE A 252 -23.98 -8.84 -6.05
CA ILE A 252 -23.25 -8.35 -7.21
C ILE A 252 -23.34 -9.39 -8.31
N ASN A 253 -23.92 -8.98 -9.45
CA ASN A 253 -23.89 -9.80 -10.65
C ASN A 253 -22.58 -9.54 -11.41
N PHE A 254 -21.81 -10.60 -11.62
CA PHE A 254 -20.61 -10.56 -12.46
C PHE A 254 -20.96 -11.05 -13.86
N ARG A 255 -20.51 -10.31 -14.88
CA ARG A 255 -20.69 -10.68 -16.29
C ARG A 255 -19.75 -11.82 -16.71
N SER A 256 -18.51 -11.77 -16.23
CA SER A 256 -17.48 -12.78 -16.48
C SER A 256 -16.54 -12.78 -15.29
N VAL A 257 -16.24 -13.94 -14.73
CA VAL A 257 -15.24 -14.12 -13.68
C VAL A 257 -14.29 -15.22 -14.11
N ARG A 258 -12.98 -14.96 -14.10
CA ARG A 258 -11.98 -15.99 -14.36
C ARG A 258 -10.64 -15.67 -13.71
N ARG A 259 -9.85 -16.72 -13.45
CA ARG A 259 -8.43 -16.58 -13.11
C ARG A 259 -7.65 -16.13 -14.35
N MET A 260 -6.70 -15.22 -14.17
CA MET A 260 -5.74 -14.85 -15.20
C MET A 260 -4.69 -15.95 -15.37
N ASN A 261 -4.23 -16.15 -16.60
CA ASN A 261 -3.07 -17.00 -16.89
C ASN A 261 -1.79 -16.27 -16.45
N SER A 262 -1.49 -16.31 -15.16
CA SER A 262 -0.28 -15.76 -14.55
C SER A 262 0.68 -16.88 -14.15
N LYS A 263 1.98 -16.62 -14.27
CA LYS A 263 3.04 -17.49 -13.73
C LYS A 263 3.14 -17.39 -12.20
N PHE A 264 2.60 -16.31 -11.62
CA PHE A 264 2.64 -16.05 -10.19
C PHE A 264 1.40 -16.64 -9.52
N LYS A 265 1.61 -17.33 -8.39
CA LYS A 265 0.56 -17.85 -7.52
C LYS A 265 0.46 -17.02 -6.24
N PRO A 266 -0.74 -16.76 -5.70
CA PRO A 266 -2.04 -17.08 -6.31
C PRO A 266 -2.31 -16.26 -7.59
N ARG A 267 -3.05 -16.85 -8.54
CA ARG A 267 -3.34 -16.20 -9.83
C ARG A 267 -4.41 -15.13 -9.63
N PRO A 268 -4.25 -13.91 -10.17
CA PRO A 268 -5.26 -12.88 -10.02
C PRO A 268 -6.60 -13.29 -10.65
N ILE A 269 -7.70 -12.83 -10.07
CA ILE A 269 -9.05 -13.01 -10.65
C ILE A 269 -9.41 -11.72 -11.38
N ILE A 270 -9.78 -11.83 -12.66
CA ILE A 270 -10.33 -10.73 -13.44
C ILE A 270 -11.84 -10.89 -13.55
N THR A 271 -12.57 -9.81 -13.31
CA THR A 271 -14.02 -9.78 -13.42
C THR A 271 -14.55 -8.52 -14.10
N GLN A 272 -15.72 -8.63 -14.72
CA GLN A 272 -16.50 -7.51 -15.25
C GLN A 272 -17.82 -7.42 -14.49
N LEU A 273 -18.18 -6.23 -14.02
CA LEU A 273 -19.49 -5.96 -13.43
C LEU A 273 -20.51 -5.69 -14.54
N PHE A 274 -21.79 -5.96 -14.29
CA PHE A 274 -22.86 -5.43 -15.14
C PHE A 274 -23.00 -3.92 -14.95
N ASP A 275 -23.38 -3.20 -16.01
CA ASP A 275 -23.36 -1.73 -16.17
C ASP A 275 -24.12 -0.93 -15.09
N ASN A 276 -24.90 -1.61 -14.23
CA ASN A 276 -25.71 -1.00 -13.18
C ASN A 276 -24.94 -0.70 -11.89
N PHE A 277 -23.70 -1.17 -11.74
CA PHE A 277 -22.82 -0.80 -10.62
C PHE A 277 -21.87 0.33 -11.01
N LYS A 278 -22.43 1.49 -11.40
CA LYS A 278 -21.64 2.72 -11.39
C LYS A 278 -21.25 2.99 -9.93
N GLN A 279 -19.94 3.08 -9.67
CA GLN A 279 -19.39 3.48 -8.38
C GLN A 279 -20.17 4.70 -7.86
N ARG A 280 -20.77 4.59 -6.67
CA ARG A 280 -21.22 5.77 -5.91
C ARG A 280 -19.97 6.56 -5.54
N GLY A 281 -19.59 7.48 -6.40
CA GLY A 281 -18.47 8.39 -6.20
C GLY A 281 -18.93 9.82 -6.43
N SER A 282 -19.98 10.27 -5.74
CA SER A 282 -20.36 11.69 -5.65
C SER A 282 -21.60 11.88 -4.77
N GLU A 283 -21.55 11.50 -3.50
CA GLU A 283 -22.38 12.12 -2.44
C GLU A 283 -21.53 12.20 -1.17
N VAL A 284 -20.74 13.28 -1.08
CA VAL A 284 -20.27 13.86 0.18
C VAL A 284 -20.60 15.34 0.11
#